data_AF-A0A3D0DFS6-F1
#
_entry.id   AF-A0A3D0DFS6-F1
#
_cell.length_a   1.000
_cell.length_b   1.000
_cell.length_c   1.000
_cell.angle_alpha   90.00
_cell.angle_beta   90.00
_cell.angle_gamma   90.00
#
_symmetry.space_group_name_H-M   'P 1'
#
loop_
_entity.id
_entity.type
_entity.pdbx_description
1 polymer ?
#
loop_
_entity_poly.entity_id
_entity_poly.type
_entity_poly.pdbx_seq_one_letter_code
_entity_poly.pdbx_strand_id
1 'polypeptide(L)' 'MEHKIARVKWVENLRFVGDAPSGHSILLDGPPEAGGDNAAIRPGELTLVALGGCTGIDIVTILKKMR' A
#
# COMPACT_ATOMS: atom_id res chain seq x y z
N MET A 1 -4.69 -14.66 -19.58
CA MET A 1 -3.97 -13.84 -18.59
C MET A 1 -4.95 -12.81 -18.08
N GLU A 2 -5.35 -12.91 -16.81
CA GLU A 2 -6.30 -11.97 -16.20
C GLU A 2 -5.62 -10.61 -16.03
N HIS A 3 -6.23 -9.54 -16.56
CA HIS A 3 -5.71 -8.18 -16.43
C HIS A 3 -5.78 -7.71 -14.97
N LYS A 4 -4.70 -7.92 -14.21
CA LYS A 4 -4.57 -7.47 -12.81
C LYS A 4 -4.10 -6.01 -12.77
N ILE A 5 -5.04 -5.08 -12.91
CA ILE A 5 -4.77 -3.64 -12.91
C ILE A 5 -5.00 -3.09 -11.50
N ALA A 6 -3.98 -2.42 -10.93
CA ALA A 6 -4.17 -1.58 -9.76
C ALA A 6 -4.74 -0.22 -10.19
N ARG A 7 -5.72 0.32 -9.46
CA ARG A 7 -6.32 1.62 -9.75
C ARG A 7 -6.13 2.55 -8.56
N VAL A 8 -5.82 3.81 -8.83
CA VAL A 8 -5.78 4.86 -7.83
C VAL A 8 -6.80 5.92 -8.22
N LYS A 9 -7.68 6.28 -7.28
CA LYS A 9 -8.72 7.29 -7.47
C LYS A 9 -8.50 8.39 -6.45
N TRP A 10 -8.48 9.62 -6.93
CA TRP A 10 -8.56 10.78 -6.05
C TRP A 10 -9.97 10.88 -5.46
N VAL A 11 -10.05 11.24 -4.18
CA VAL A 11 -11.33 11.45 -3.49
C VAL A 11 -11.54 12.94 -3.26
N GLU A 12 -10.67 13.53 -2.44
CA GLU A 12 -10.65 14.96 -2.09
C GLU A 12 -9.29 15.30 -1.47
N ASN A 13 -8.91 16.58 -1.41
CA ASN A 13 -7.64 17.04 -0.83
C ASN A 13 -6.43 16.19 -1.31
N LEU A 14 -5.60 15.70 -0.39
CA LEU A 14 -4.52 14.75 -0.66
C LEU A 14 -4.93 13.29 -0.42
N ARG A 15 -6.24 13.00 -0.45
CA ARG A 15 -6.80 11.69 -0.17
C ARG A 15 -7.06 10.89 -1.44
N PHE A 16 -6.63 9.64 -1.44
CA PHE A 16 -6.79 8.70 -2.55
C PHE A 16 -7.26 7.34 -2.05
N VAL A 17 -7.99 6.61 -2.90
CA VAL A 17 -8.29 5.19 -2.70
C VAL A 17 -7.53 4.39 -3.75
N GLY A 18 -6.71 3.44 -3.30
CA GLY A 18 -6.03 2.46 -4.14
C GLY A 18 -6.79 1.13 -4.12
N ASP A 19 -7.31 0.70 -5.27
CA ASP A 19 -7.93 -0.62 -5.46
C ASP A 19 -6.87 -1.61 -5.98
N ALA A 20 -6.56 -2.62 -5.18
CA ALA A 20 -5.63 -3.68 -5.55
C ALA A 20 -6.32 -4.79 -6.37
N PRO A 21 -5.59 -5.49 -7.25
CA PRO A 21 -6.13 -6.63 -7.99
C PRO A 21 -6.62 -7.80 -7.11
N SER A 22 -6.20 -7.84 -5.84
CA SER A 22 -6.66 -8.81 -4.85
C SER A 22 -8.06 -8.52 -4.30
N GLY A 23 -8.73 -7.46 -4.76
CA GLY A 23 -10.05 -7.04 -4.28
C GLY A 23 -10.03 -6.19 -3.00
N HIS A 24 -8.84 -5.81 -2.53
CA HIS A 24 -8.69 -4.95 -1.34
C HIS A 24 -8.47 -3.50 -1.75
N SER A 25 -9.05 -2.59 -0.98
CA SER A 25 -8.83 -1.14 -1.15
C SER A 25 -8.05 -0.58 0.02
N ILE A 26 -7.20 0.41 -0.24
CA ILE A 26 -6.43 1.13 0.77
C ILE A 26 -6.71 2.62 0.62
N LEU A 27 -7.01 3.28 1.73
CA LEU A 27 -7.09 4.74 1.79
C LEU A 27 -5.69 5.30 2.01
N LEU A 28 -5.36 6.36 1.30
CA LEU A 28 -4.10 7.09 1.38
C LEU A 28 -4.40 8.55 1.64
N ASP A 29 -3.55 9.22 2.41
CA ASP A 29 -3.66 10.65 2.68
C ASP A 29 -2.28 11.32 2.80
N GLY A 30 -2.25 12.64 2.67
CA GLY A 30 -1.07 13.47 2.92
C GLY A 30 -0.98 13.94 4.38
N PRO A 31 0.19 14.45 4.79
CA PRO A 31 0.34 15.11 6.08
C PRO A 31 -0.36 16.49 6.10
N PRO A 32 -0.75 17.01 7.28
CA PRO A 32 -1.44 18.30 7.39
C PRO A 32 -0.65 19.48 6.83
N GLU A 33 0.67 19.50 7.02
CA GLU A 33 1.57 20.54 6.53
C GLU A 33 1.66 20.61 4.99
N ALA A 34 1.24 19.56 4.28
CA ALA A 34 1.13 19.52 2.83
C ALA A 34 -0.30 19.76 2.31
N GLY A 35 -1.28 19.95 3.21
CA GLY A 35 -2.70 20.10 2.86
C GLY A 35 -3.49 18.77 2.83
N GLY A 36 -2.97 17.71 3.45
CA GLY A 36 -3.74 16.48 3.71
C GLY A 36 -4.47 16.51 5.04
N ASP A 37 -5.30 15.51 5.30
CA ASP A 37 -6.11 15.46 6.53
C ASP A 37 -5.53 14.50 7.58
N ASN A 38 -4.40 13.85 7.28
CA ASN A 38 -3.79 12.79 8.10
C ASN A 38 -4.79 11.69 8.49
N ALA A 39 -5.79 11.44 7.65
CA ALA A 39 -6.89 10.50 7.88
C ALA A 39 -6.55 9.06 7.44
N ALA A 40 -5.41 8.85 6.77
CA ALA A 40 -4.94 7.55 6.33
C ALA A 40 -3.41 7.50 6.22
N ILE A 41 -2.87 6.30 5.96
CA ILE A 41 -1.43 6.08 5.79
C ILE A 41 -0.89 6.88 4.61
N ARG A 42 0.30 7.46 4.76
CA ARG A 42 0.92 8.22 3.67
C ARG A 42 1.45 7.27 2.60
N PRO A 43 1.39 7.63 1.30
CA PRO A 43 1.93 6.77 0.23
C PRO A 43 3.39 6.35 0.47
N GLY A 44 4.23 7.23 1.00
CA GLY A 44 5.61 6.93 1.35
C GLY A 44 5.73 5.90 2.49
N GLU A 45 4.94 6.04 3.56
CA GLU A 45 4.92 5.09 4.68
C GLU A 45 4.46 3.71 4.23
N LEU A 46 3.39 3.66 3.43
CA LEU A 46 2.89 2.41 2.86
C LEU A 46 3.96 1.73 2.00
N THR A 47 4.73 2.50 1.22
CA THR A 47 5.80 1.95 0.38
C THR A 47 6.87 1.27 1.23
N LEU A 48 7.28 1.87 2.35
CA LEU A 48 8.27 1.29 3.27
C LEU A 48 7.74 0.03 3.95
N VAL A 49 6.49 0.06 4.43
CA VAL A 49 5.84 -1.11 5.03
C VAL A 49 5.71 -2.24 4.01
N ALA A 50 5.32 -1.94 2.78
CA ALA A 50 5.20 -2.91 1.70
C ALA A 50 6.55 -3.55 1.36
N LEU A 51 7.63 -2.75 1.26
CA LEU A 51 8.98 -3.26 1.02
C LEU A 51 9.44 -4.20 2.14
N GLY A 52 9.23 -3.81 3.40
CA GLY A 52 9.52 -4.64 4.56
C GLY A 52 8.72 -5.95 4.54
N GLY A 53 7.44 -5.88 4.17
CA GLY A 53 6.56 -7.03 4.02
C GLY A 53 7.03 -8.00 2.92
N CYS A 54 7.35 -7.48 1.73
CA CYS A 54 7.89 -8.29 0.63
C CYS A 54 9.18 -9.02 1.05
N THR A 55 10.13 -8.28 1.62
CA THR A 55 11.41 -8.85 2.09
C THR A 55 11.18 -9.90 3.19
N GLY A 56 10.29 -9.61 4.14
CA GLY A 56 9.97 -10.52 5.24
C GLY A 56 9.32 -11.82 4.76
N ILE A 57 8.43 -11.75 3.76
CA ILE A 57 7.81 -12.93 3.13
C ILE A 57 8.89 -13.84 2.53
N ASP A 58 9.88 -13.26 1.83
CA ASP A 58 10.99 -14.02 1.25
C ASP A 58 11.82 -14.74 2.33
N ILE A 59 12.22 -14.03 3.38
CA ILE A 59 12.99 -14.60 4.50
C ILE A 59 12.22 -15.75 5.17
N VAL A 60 10.95 -15.51 5.55
CA VAL A 60 10.12 -16.52 6.21
C VAL A 60 9.94 -17.75 5.31
N THR A 61 9.80 -17.55 4.01
CA THR A 61 9.65 -18.65 3.04
C THR A 61 10.92 -19.49 2.93
N ILE A 62 12.10 -18.86 2.93
CA ILE A 62 13.40 -19.56 2.94
C ILE A 62 13.54 -20.38 4.22
N LEU A 63 13.32 -19.77 5.39
CA LEU A 63 13.45 -20.46 6.68
C LEU A 63 12.50 -21.67 6.79
N LYS A 64 11.29 -21.58 6.23
CA LYS A 64 10.35 -22.71 6.18
C LYS A 64 10.84 -23.88 5.33
N LYS A 65 11.58 -23.63 4.24
CA LYS A 65 12.14 -24.67 3.35
C LYS A 65 13.37 -25.35 3.93
N MET A 66 14.06 -24.71 4.87
CA MET A 66 15.28 -25.22 5.52
C MET A 66 14.99 -26.18 6.69
N ARG A 67 13.71 -26.46 6.98
CA ARG A 67 13.29 -27.46 7.99
C ARG A 67 13.24 -28.85 7.39
#